data_AF-A0A1N7UD80-F1
#
_entry.id   AF-A0A1N7UD80-F1
#
_cell.length_a   1.000
_cell.length_b   1.000
_cell.length_c   1.000
_cell.angle_alpha   90.00
_cell.angle_beta   90.00
_cell.angle_gamma   90.00
#
_symmetry.space_group_name_H-M   'P 1'
#
loop_
_entity.id
_entity.type
_entity.pdbx_description
1 polymer ?
#
loop_
_entity_poly.entity_id
_entity_poly.type
_entity_poly.pdbx_seq_one_letter_code
_entity_poly.pdbx_strand_id
1 'polypeptide(L)' 'MTLSDAILVLMLADRIHGSDEAVRRAGKNIVKKLPRSKRDIIYELISNPRPRELIHHIALNIDD' A
#
# COMPACT_ATOMS: atom_id res chain seq x y z
N MET A 1 8.64 -11.50 0.22
CA MET A 1 7.60 -10.54 -0.22
C MET A 1 8.26 -9.53 -1.14
N THR A 2 7.74 -9.39 -2.35
CA THR A 2 8.16 -8.37 -3.32
C THR A 2 7.41 -7.05 -3.07
N LEU A 3 7.82 -5.98 -3.75
CA LEU A 3 7.07 -4.73 -3.72
C LEU A 3 5.66 -4.92 -4.33
N SER A 4 5.56 -5.68 -5.43
CA SER A 4 4.28 -6.00 -6.07
C SER A 4 3.33 -6.74 -5.14
N ASP A 5 3.82 -7.71 -4.36
CA ASP A 5 3.01 -8.40 -3.34
C ASP A 5 2.46 -7.40 -2.31
N ALA A 6 3.26 -6.41 -1.91
CA ALA A 6 2.84 -5.40 -0.96
C ALA A 6 1.73 -4.51 -1.53
N ILE A 7 1.89 -4.07 -2.78
CA ILE A 7 0.89 -3.26 -3.48
C ILE A 7 -0.42 -4.04 -3.65
N LEU A 8 -0.37 -5.33 -4.03
CA LEU A 8 -1.55 -6.20 -4.10
C LEU A 8 -2.29 -6.28 -2.77
N VAL A 9 -1.58 -6.45 -1.65
CA VAL A 9 -2.20 -6.49 -0.32
C VAL A 9 -2.87 -5.15 0.02
N LEU A 10 -2.27 -4.02 -0.33
CA LEU A 10 -2.85 -2.70 -0.06
C LEU A 10 -4.08 -2.43 -0.92
N MET A 11 -4.05 -2.78 -2.22
CA MET A 11 -5.22 -2.71 -3.10
C MET A 11 -6.36 -3.59 -2.60
N LEU A 12 -6.04 -4.79 -2.10
CA LEU A 12 -7.03 -5.68 -1.52
C LEU A 12 -7.64 -5.12 -0.24
N ALA A 13 -6.81 -4.54 0.65
CA ALA A 13 -7.29 -3.91 1.87
C ALA A 13 -8.22 -2.72 1.57
N ASP A 14 -7.88 -1.91 0.58
CA ASP A 14 -8.73 -0.82 0.09
C ASP A 14 -10.05 -1.36 -0.48
N ARG A 15 -10.01 -2.38 -1.34
CA ARG A 15 -11.21 -2.95 -1.97
C ARG A 15 -12.16 -3.62 -0.95
N ILE A 16 -11.64 -4.29 0.06
CA ILE A 16 -12.45 -5.00 1.07
C ILE A 16 -13.04 -4.02 2.09
N HIS A 17 -12.25 -3.05 2.57
CA HIS A 17 -12.63 -2.23 3.72
C HIS A 17 -13.00 -0.79 3.36
N GLY A 18 -12.61 -0.29 2.18
CA GLY A 18 -12.98 1.02 1.67
C GLY A 18 -12.61 2.19 2.58
N SER A 19 -11.49 2.11 3.32
CA SER A 19 -11.09 3.15 4.29
C SER A 19 -9.58 3.35 4.38
N ASP A 20 -9.16 4.60 4.58
CA ASP A 20 -7.74 4.96 4.71
C ASP A 20 -7.08 4.22 5.89
N GLU A 21 -7.82 4.07 6.99
CA GLU A 21 -7.36 3.37 8.19
C GLU A 21 -7.02 1.90 7.89
N ALA A 22 -7.82 1.22 7.06
CA ALA A 22 -7.55 -0.15 6.66
C ALA A 22 -6.27 -0.26 5.81
N VAL A 23 -6.07 0.66 4.86
CA VAL A 23 -4.85 0.71 4.04
C VAL A 23 -3.62 0.98 4.92
N ARG A 24 -3.69 1.93 5.86
CA ARG A 24 -2.60 2.20 6.83
C ARG A 24 -2.29 0.98 7.68
N ARG A 25 -3.31 0.30 8.20
CA ARG A 25 -3.16 -0.91 9.01
C ARG A 25 -2.50 -2.03 8.23
N ALA A 26 -2.96 -2.27 6.99
CA ALA A 26 -2.35 -3.23 6.09
C ALA A 26 -0.88 -2.89 5.81
N GLY A 27 -0.57 -1.63 5.48
CA GLY A 27 0.79 -1.14 5.26
C GLY A 27 1.72 -1.37 6.46
N LYS A 28 1.26 -1.03 7.67
CA LYS A 28 2.01 -1.30 8.92
C LYS A 28 2.28 -2.79 9.14
N ASN A 29 1.36 -3.67 8.75
CA ASN A 29 1.50 -5.12 8.90
C ASN A 29 2.49 -5.73 7.89
N ILE A 30 2.58 -5.16 6.68
CA ILE A 30 3.40 -5.73 5.60
C ILE A 30 4.77 -5.06 5.45
N VAL A 31 4.96 -3.82 5.92
CA VAL A 31 6.24 -3.07 5.73
C VAL A 31 7.46 -3.82 6.26
N LYS A 32 7.32 -4.52 7.40
CA LYS A 32 8.42 -5.31 7.99
C LYS A 32 8.76 -6.57 7.19
N LYS A 33 7.85 -7.03 6.31
CA LYS A 33 8.04 -8.19 5.44
C LYS A 33 8.81 -7.85 4.15
N LEU A 34 9.00 -6.56 3.84
CA LEU A 34 9.83 -6.11 2.73
C LEU A 34 11.33 -6.05 3.10
N PRO A 35 12.23 -6.22 2.11
CA PRO A 35 13.63 -5.81 2.22
C PRO A 35 13.72 -4.35 2.66
N ARG A 36 14.69 -4.02 3.53
CA ARG A 36 14.82 -2.68 4.12
C ARG A 36 14.85 -1.57 3.07
N SER A 37 15.56 -1.79 1.96
CA SER A 37 15.68 -0.86 0.82
C SER A 37 14.38 -0.57 0.07
N LYS A 38 13.29 -1.30 0.35
CA LYS A 38 11.98 -1.14 -0.27
C LYS A 38 10.89 -0.69 0.70
N ARG A 39 11.25 -0.37 1.95
CA ARG A 39 10.26 0.02 2.98
C ARG A 39 9.81 1.46 2.86
N ASP A 40 10.68 2.34 2.36
CA ASP A 40 10.44 3.79 2.32
C ASP A 40 9.15 4.12 1.56
N ILE A 41 8.91 3.49 0.41
CA ILE A 41 7.69 3.68 -0.37
C ILE A 41 6.41 3.32 0.42
N ILE A 42 6.46 2.31 1.29
CA ILE A 42 5.32 1.95 2.13
C ILE A 42 5.17 2.94 3.27
N TYR A 43 6.27 3.45 3.84
CA TYR A 43 6.22 4.49 4.86
C TYR A 43 5.64 5.81 4.33
N GLU A 44 6.00 6.20 3.12
CA GLU A 44 5.41 7.35 2.42
C GLU A 44 3.91 7.15 2.20
N LEU A 45 3.52 5.96 1.72
CA LEU A 45 2.11 5.64 1.51
C LEU A 45 1.29 5.69 2.80
N ILE A 46 1.74 5.06 3.89
CA ILE A 46 1.00 5.05 5.15
C ILE A 46 1.05 6.38 5.92
N SER A 47 1.95 7.30 5.57
CA SER A 47 2.04 8.64 6.16
C SER A 47 1.27 9.70 5.37
N ASN A 48 0.98 9.42 4.09
CA ASN A 48 0.15 10.28 3.23
C ASN A 48 -1.23 10.55 3.89
N PRO A 49 -1.79 11.76 3.81
CA PRO A 49 -3.13 12.06 4.36
C PRO A 49 -4.25 11.27 3.68
N ARG A 50 -4.07 10.85 2.42
CA ARG A 50 -5.05 10.16 1.58
C ARG A 50 -4.44 8.91 0.91
N PRO A 51 -4.08 7.88 1.69
CA PRO A 51 -3.41 6.68 1.18
C PRO A 51 -4.22 5.93 0.13
N ARG A 52 -5.56 6.01 0.18
CA ARG A 52 -6.43 5.41 -0.85
C ARG A 52 -6.31 6.06 -2.22
N GLU A 53 -6.22 7.40 -2.27
CA GLU A 53 -6.03 8.10 -3.54
C GLU A 53 -4.71 7.67 -4.20
N LEU A 54 -3.66 7.49 -3.39
CA LEU A 54 -2.37 6.98 -3.87
C LEU A 54 -2.49 5.54 -4.39
N ILE A 55 -3.21 4.67 -3.68
CA ILE A 55 -3.45 3.30 -4.11
C ILE A 55 -4.26 3.24 -5.41
N HIS A 56 -5.30 4.06 -5.53
CA HIS A 56 -6.07 4.17 -6.77
C HIS A 56 -5.19 4.66 -7.93
N HIS A 57 -4.35 5.67 -7.69
CA HIS A 57 -3.41 6.15 -8.69
C HIS A 57 -2.43 5.06 -9.14
N ILE A 58 -1.89 4.27 -8.21
CA ILE A 58 -1.02 3.14 -8.53
C ILE A 58 -1.81 2.09 -9.34
N ALA A 59 -3.02 1.74 -8.92
CA ALA A 59 -3.86 0.76 -9.59
C ALA A 59 -4.20 1.14 -11.04
N LEU A 60 -4.41 2.43 -11.31
CA LEU A 60 -4.68 2.93 -12.66
C LEU A 60 -3.47 2.84 -13.60
N ASN A 61 -2.25 2.70 -13.08
CA ASN A 61 -1.01 2.69 -13.86
C ASN A 61 -0.25 1.35 -13.74
N ILE A 62 -0.91 0.26 -13.34
CA ILE A 62 -0.27 -1.06 -13.21
C ILE A 62 -0.15 -1.80 -14.55
N ASP A 63 -0.98 -1.45 -15.53
CA ASP A 63 -1.06 -2.11 -16.83
C ASP A 63 -0.28 -1.38 -17.95
N ASP A 64 0.38 -0.26 -17.63
CA ASP A 64 1.27 0.51 -18.52
C ASP A 64 2.76 0.15 -18.30
#